data_AF-A0A3N1ZRU7-F1
#
_entry.id   AF-A0A3N1ZRU7-F1
#
_cell.length_a   1.000
_cell.length_b   1.000
_cell.length_c   1.000
_cell.angle_alpha   90.00
_cell.angle_beta   90.00
_cell.angle_gamma   90.00
#
_symmetry.space_group_name_H-M   'P 1'
#
loop_
_entity.id
_entity.type
_entity.pdbx_description
1 polymer ?
#
loop_
_entity_poly.entity_id
_entity_poly.type
_entity_poly.pdbx_seq_one_letter_code
_entity_poly.pdbx_strand_id
1 'polypeptide(L)'
;MLFLVSPPLSIYWTDSPLARLQIIKDHPNVIEELEWKAVEEPHDPHRDLDLALRHGIPVRSGIVVDAAPILDGMRPGQLRQSLSDMNASQARLHESKGFQQAEDLIEQAAPGWKAHGEHLDREVDRATQASIAEAEEEAAQWLKQERQPLLMDHWRSVGGWI
;
A
#
# COMPACT_ATOMS: atom_id res chain seq x y z
N MET A 1 -3.79 12.30 -6.33
CA MET A 1 -2.39 12.13 -5.92
C MET A 1 -1.68 11.40 -7.03
N LEU A 2 -0.43 11.78 -7.32
CA LEU A 2 0.39 11.14 -8.35
C LEU A 2 1.72 10.72 -7.75
N PHE A 3 2.30 9.68 -8.32
CA PHE A 3 3.68 9.27 -8.06
C PHE A 3 4.55 9.52 -9.28
N LEU A 4 5.80 9.91 -9.05
CA LEU A 4 6.86 9.97 -10.05
C LEU A 4 7.91 8.92 -9.69
N VAL A 5 8.07 7.93 -10.57
CA VAL A 5 9.16 6.97 -10.52
C VAL A 5 10.29 7.47 -11.40
N SER A 6 11.43 7.75 -10.80
CA SER A 6 12.61 8.36 -11.45
C SER A 6 13.85 7.48 -11.26
N PRO A 7 14.77 7.40 -12.22
CA PRO A 7 16.05 6.71 -12.03
C PRO A 7 16.86 7.31 -10.85
N PRO A 8 17.56 6.50 -10.05
CA PRO A 8 17.79 5.06 -10.20
C PRO A 8 16.79 4.19 -9.39
N LEU A 9 15.48 4.47 -9.46
CA LEU A 9 14.37 3.92 -8.64
C LEU A 9 13.97 4.81 -7.42
N SER A 10 14.15 6.12 -7.54
CA SER A 10 13.60 7.08 -6.59
C SER A 10 12.10 7.28 -6.86
N ILE A 11 11.32 7.37 -5.78
CA ILE A 11 9.87 7.60 -5.86
C ILE A 11 9.54 8.91 -5.15
N TYR A 12 8.78 9.73 -5.86
CA TYR A 12 8.24 10.98 -5.35
C TYR A 12 6.73 10.97 -5.47
N TRP A 13 6.05 11.78 -4.66
CA TRP A 13 4.61 11.95 -4.72
C TRP A 13 4.22 13.42 -4.67
N THR A 14 3.00 13.70 -5.14
CA THR A 14 2.36 15.01 -5.04
C THR A 14 0.85 14.87 -4.92
N ASP A 15 0.25 15.67 -4.05
CA ASP A 15 -1.20 15.78 -3.80
C ASP A 15 -1.80 17.08 -4.35
N SER A 16 -1.04 17.81 -5.19
CA SER A 16 -1.50 19.05 -5.81
C SER A 16 -2.89 18.87 -6.46
N PRO A 17 -3.80 19.86 -6.37
CA PRO A 17 -5.08 19.82 -7.07
C PRO A 17 -4.94 19.68 -8.60
N LEU A 18 -3.78 20.07 -9.14
CA LEU A 18 -3.42 19.95 -10.55
C LEU A 18 -2.88 18.55 -10.91
N ALA A 19 -2.63 17.70 -9.92
CA ALA A 19 -2.09 16.34 -10.07
C ALA A 19 -3.17 15.37 -10.57
N ARG A 20 -3.61 15.55 -11.81
CA ARG A 20 -4.50 14.64 -12.55
C ARG A 20 -3.80 14.17 -13.82
N LEU A 21 -3.80 12.86 -14.05
CA LEU A 21 -3.19 12.27 -15.25
C LEU A 21 -3.70 12.90 -16.55
N GLN A 22 -4.99 13.26 -16.62
CA GLN A 22 -5.55 13.90 -17.82
C GLN A 22 -4.91 15.27 -18.09
N ILE A 23 -4.76 16.10 -17.06
CA ILE A 23 -4.10 17.42 -17.17
C ILE A 23 -2.66 17.25 -17.65
N ILE A 24 -1.97 16.22 -17.14
CA ILE A 24 -0.61 15.89 -17.54
C ILE A 24 -0.52 15.48 -19.01
N LYS A 25 -1.47 14.68 -19.50
CA LYS A 25 -1.52 14.29 -20.92
C LYS A 25 -1.72 15.52 -21.82
N ASP A 26 -2.58 16.43 -21.39
CA ASP A 26 -2.95 17.61 -22.18
C ASP A 26 -1.87 18.72 -22.08
N HIS A 27 -1.16 18.79 -20.95
CA HIS A 27 -0.15 19.80 -20.64
C HIS A 27 1.08 19.20 -19.93
N PRO A 28 1.95 18.49 -20.66
CA PRO A 28 3.07 17.74 -20.06
C PRO A 28 4.07 18.62 -19.29
N ASN A 29 4.17 19.92 -19.63
CA ASN A 29 5.08 20.86 -18.95
C ASN A 29 4.66 21.16 -17.50
N VAL A 30 3.39 20.95 -17.14
CA VAL A 30 2.89 21.22 -15.77
C VAL A 30 3.57 20.33 -14.73
N ILE A 31 4.06 19.15 -15.13
CA ILE A 31 4.72 18.17 -14.26
C ILE A 31 5.96 18.75 -13.56
N GLU A 32 6.71 19.59 -14.28
CA GLU A 32 7.95 20.21 -13.77
C GLU A 32 7.66 21.31 -12.75
N GLU A 33 6.45 21.85 -12.76
CA GLU A 33 6.00 22.90 -11.83
C GLU A 33 5.40 22.31 -10.54
N LEU A 34 5.14 21.00 -10.50
CA LEU A 34 4.61 20.35 -9.31
C LEU A 34 5.68 20.22 -8.23
N GLU A 35 5.28 20.48 -6.99
CA GLU A 35 6.11 20.20 -5.83
C GLU A 35 6.10 18.68 -5.58
N TRP A 36 7.25 18.05 -5.81
CA TRP A 36 7.48 16.62 -5.60
C TRP A 36 8.12 16.38 -4.24
N LYS A 37 7.50 15.50 -3.44
CA LYS A 37 8.00 15.09 -2.12
C LYS A 37 8.54 13.68 -2.21
N ALA A 38 9.70 13.44 -1.61
CA ALA A 38 10.23 12.07 -1.53
C ALA A 38 9.27 11.21 -0.69
N VAL A 39 9.11 9.96 -1.11
CA VAL A 39 8.36 8.98 -0.34
C VAL A 39 9.21 8.51 0.85
N GLU A 40 8.64 8.56 2.06
CA GLU A 40 9.31 8.18 3.31
C GLU A 40 8.93 6.76 3.79
N GLU A 41 7.79 6.24 3.35
CA GLU A 41 7.26 4.94 3.75
C GLU A 41 8.01 3.75 3.08
N PRO A 42 7.89 2.53 3.62
CA PRO A 42 8.46 1.35 2.98
C PRO A 42 7.76 1.06 1.65
N HIS A 43 8.46 1.36 0.56
CA HIS A 43 8.07 1.01 -0.80
C HIS A 43 8.98 -0.09 -1.34
N ASP A 44 8.45 -0.89 -2.27
CA ASP A 44 9.27 -1.77 -3.10
C ASP A 44 9.50 -1.05 -4.44
N PRO A 45 10.68 -0.45 -4.66
CA PRO A 45 10.92 0.36 -5.85
C PRO A 45 10.82 -0.43 -7.15
N HIS A 46 11.06 -1.74 -7.11
CA HIS A 46 10.94 -2.60 -8.28
C HIS A 46 9.48 -2.87 -8.63
N ARG A 47 8.64 -3.14 -7.63
CA ARG A 47 7.19 -3.27 -7.82
C ARG A 47 6.59 -1.97 -8.34
N ASP A 48 6.99 -0.84 -7.77
CA ASP A 48 6.44 0.46 -8.14
C ASP A 48 6.88 0.87 -9.56
N LEU A 49 8.12 0.54 -9.96
CA LEU A 49 8.53 0.63 -11.36
C LEU A 49 7.70 -0.31 -12.26
N ASP A 50 7.44 -1.57 -11.85
CA ASP A 50 6.64 -2.50 -12.64
C ASP A 50 5.23 -1.96 -12.91
N LEU A 51 4.59 -1.39 -11.89
CA LEU A 51 3.29 -0.73 -11.99
C LEU A 51 3.36 0.53 -12.87
N ALA A 52 4.40 1.35 -12.71
CA ALA A 52 4.60 2.53 -13.55
C ALA A 52 4.79 2.16 -15.03
N LEU A 53 5.51 1.07 -15.34
CA LEU A 53 5.69 0.57 -16.71
C LEU A 53 4.40 0.01 -17.33
N ARG A 54 3.35 -0.25 -16.55
CA ARG A 54 2.05 -0.74 -17.02
C ARG A 54 1.01 0.37 -17.12
N HIS A 55 1.03 1.34 -16.20
CA HIS A 55 -0.06 2.31 -16.02
C HIS A 55 0.37 3.78 -16.15
N GLY A 56 1.66 4.04 -16.28
CA GLY A 56 2.21 5.38 -16.21
C GLY A 56 2.14 6.19 -17.52
N ILE A 57 2.65 7.41 -17.44
CA ILE A 57 2.84 8.36 -18.52
C ILE A 57 4.33 8.75 -18.53
N PRO A 58 5.00 8.72 -19.69
CA PRO A 58 6.40 9.11 -19.76
C PRO A 58 6.54 10.62 -19.55
N VAL A 59 7.48 11.01 -18.70
CA VAL A 59 7.82 12.41 -18.43
C VAL A 59 9.33 12.59 -18.51
N ARG A 60 9.81 13.84 -18.64
CA ARG A 60 11.25 14.11 -18.82
C ARG A 60 12.14 13.46 -17.75
N SER A 61 11.68 13.47 -16.50
CA SER A 61 12.42 12.98 -15.34
C SER A 61 12.11 11.53 -14.94
N GLY A 62 11.25 10.80 -15.67
CA GLY A 62 10.83 9.46 -15.26
C GLY A 62 9.47 9.05 -15.80
N ILE A 63 8.68 8.37 -14.98
CA ILE A 63 7.33 7.92 -15.30
C ILE A 63 6.38 8.39 -14.20
N VAL A 64 5.33 9.11 -14.57
CA VAL A 64 4.26 9.50 -13.64
C VAL A 64 3.15 8.47 -13.68
N VAL A 65 2.65 8.06 -12.52
CA VAL A 65 1.57 7.09 -12.37
C VAL A 65 0.53 7.61 -11.37
N ASP A 66 -0.73 7.19 -11.53
CA ASP A 66 -1.76 7.46 -10.53
C ASP A 66 -1.40 6.79 -9.19
N ALA A 67 -1.99 7.29 -8.11
CA ALA A 67 -1.84 6.68 -6.80
C ALA A 67 -2.49 5.30 -6.71
N ALA A 68 -3.62 5.06 -7.37
CA ALA A 68 -4.37 3.81 -7.21
C ALA A 68 -3.52 2.54 -7.41
N PRO A 69 -2.80 2.36 -8.54
CA PRO A 69 -1.97 1.15 -8.72
C PRO A 69 -0.91 0.94 -7.64
N ILE A 70 -0.26 2.02 -7.20
CA ILE A 70 0.81 1.97 -6.20
C ILE A 70 0.24 1.63 -4.81
N LEU A 71 -0.81 2.35 -4.39
CA LEU A 71 -1.42 2.16 -3.08
C LEU A 71 -2.09 0.79 -2.95
N ASP A 72 -2.81 0.34 -3.98
CA ASP A 72 -3.43 -0.98 -3.99
C ASP A 72 -2.36 -2.08 -3.95
N GLY A 73 -1.22 -1.88 -4.63
CA GLY A 73 -0.08 -2.79 -4.55
C GLY A 73 0.57 -2.88 -3.16
N MET A 74 0.47 -1.82 -2.34
CA MET A 74 1.01 -1.77 -0.96
C MET A 74 0.05 -2.36 0.06
N ARG A 75 -1.26 -2.21 -0.16
CA ARG A 75 -2.33 -2.53 0.78
C ARG A 75 -2.23 -3.95 1.38
N PRO A 76 -1.91 -5.03 0.62
CA PRO A 76 -1.74 -6.36 1.22
C PRO A 76 -0.61 -6.41 2.26
N GLY A 77 0.52 -5.77 1.98
CA GLY A 77 1.65 -5.71 2.90
C GLY A 77 1.31 -4.95 4.18
N GLN A 78 0.63 -3.80 4.04
CA GLN A 78 0.17 -3.00 5.17
C GLN A 78 -0.83 -3.76 6.04
N LEU A 79 -1.81 -4.45 5.45
CA LEU A 79 -2.78 -5.27 6.20
C LEU A 79 -2.11 -6.41 6.97
N ARG A 80 -1.14 -7.10 6.36
CA ARG A 80 -0.38 -8.16 7.06
C ARG A 80 0.44 -7.58 8.22
N GLN A 81 1.06 -6.42 8.03
CA GLN A 81 1.80 -5.74 9.09
C GLN A 81 0.87 -5.34 10.24
N SER A 82 -0.28 -4.72 9.94
CA SER A 82 -1.28 -4.36 10.94
C SER A 82 -1.79 -5.58 11.71
N LEU A 83 -2.06 -6.70 11.04
CA LEU A 83 -2.45 -7.96 11.70
C LEU A 83 -1.33 -8.47 12.63
N SER A 84 -0.08 -8.45 12.17
CA SER A 84 1.08 -8.84 12.99
C SER A 84 1.20 -7.95 14.24
N ASP A 85 1.04 -6.64 14.08
CA ASP A 85 1.14 -5.67 15.18
C ASP A 85 -0.01 -5.81 16.18
N MET A 86 -1.23 -6.07 15.69
CA MET A 86 -2.39 -6.40 16.52
C MET A 86 -2.13 -7.67 17.34
N ASN A 87 -1.70 -8.76 16.70
CA ASN A 87 -1.43 -10.04 17.36
C ASN A 87 -0.32 -9.90 18.42
N ALA A 88 0.75 -9.18 18.11
CA ALA A 88 1.83 -8.92 19.05
C ALA A 88 1.37 -8.06 20.25
N SER A 89 0.44 -7.13 20.02
CA SER A 89 -0.11 -6.28 21.08
C SER A 89 -1.10 -7.05 21.96
N GLN A 90 -1.94 -7.88 21.37
CA GLN A 90 -2.86 -8.75 22.07
C GLN A 90 -2.12 -9.79 22.92
N ALA A 91 -1.09 -10.45 22.39
CA ALA A 91 -0.26 -11.39 23.14
C ALA A 91 0.36 -10.74 24.39
N ARG A 92 0.93 -9.53 24.22
CA ARG A 92 1.49 -8.75 25.35
C ARG A 92 0.45 -8.39 26.41
N LEU A 93 -0.79 -8.12 26.02
CA LEU A 93 -1.88 -7.87 26.95
C LEU A 93 -2.28 -9.13 27.72
N HIS A 94 -2.42 -10.27 27.06
CA HIS A 94 -2.77 -11.54 27.72
C HIS A 94 -1.67 -12.07 28.64
N GLU A 95 -0.40 -11.71 28.41
CA GLU A 95 0.71 -12.02 29.33
C GLU A 95 0.69 -11.16 30.61
N SER A 96 -0.05 -10.04 30.62
CA SER A 96 -0.15 -9.17 31.78
C SER A 96 -1.00 -9.81 32.87
N LYS A 97 -0.38 -10.06 34.03
CA LYS A 97 -1.09 -10.57 35.23
C LYS A 97 -2.28 -9.71 35.64
N GLY A 98 -2.17 -8.38 35.50
CA GLY A 98 -3.27 -7.47 35.84
C GLY A 98 -4.46 -7.62 34.89
N PHE A 99 -4.19 -7.90 33.61
CA PHE A 99 -5.24 -8.15 32.63
C PHE A 99 -5.94 -9.49 32.88
N GLN A 100 -5.18 -10.56 33.12
CA GLN A 100 -5.74 -11.88 33.46
C GLN A 100 -6.64 -11.82 34.69
N GLN A 101 -6.22 -11.12 35.76
CA GLN A 101 -7.03 -10.92 36.96
C GLN A 101 -8.32 -10.15 36.67
N ALA A 102 -8.27 -9.14 35.80
CA ALA A 102 -9.47 -8.41 35.40
C ALA A 102 -10.42 -9.31 34.59
N GLU A 103 -9.91 -10.11 33.65
CA GLU A 103 -10.74 -11.05 32.88
C GLU A 103 -11.40 -12.12 33.78
N ASP A 104 -10.70 -12.62 34.80
CA ASP A 104 -11.27 -13.56 35.77
C ASP A 104 -12.42 -12.94 36.58
N LEU A 105 -12.28 -11.68 36.99
CA LEU A 105 -13.34 -10.95 37.71
C LEU A 105 -14.55 -10.69 36.81
N ILE A 106 -14.32 -10.34 35.54
CA ILE A 106 -15.40 -10.13 34.58
C ILE A 106 -16.12 -11.44 34.30
N GLU A 107 -15.40 -12.56 34.11
CA GLU A 107 -16.02 -13.87 33.89
C GLU A 107 -16.90 -14.30 35.08
N GLN A 108 -16.48 -13.99 36.32
CA GLN A 108 -17.31 -14.24 37.50
C GLN A 108 -18.59 -13.38 37.53
N ALA A 109 -18.52 -12.13 37.06
CA ALA A 109 -19.66 -11.23 36.99
C ALA A 109 -20.57 -11.49 35.78
N ALA A 110 -20.01 -11.98 34.67
CA ALA A 110 -20.67 -12.24 33.40
C ALA A 110 -20.12 -13.54 32.77
N PRO A 111 -20.64 -14.71 33.20
CA PRO A 111 -20.18 -16.00 32.69
C PRO A 111 -20.35 -16.12 31.18
N GLY A 112 -19.32 -16.65 30.50
CA GLY A 112 -19.24 -16.76 29.04
C GLY A 112 -18.56 -15.57 28.36
N TRP A 113 -18.12 -14.55 29.11
CA TRP A 113 -17.40 -13.40 28.58
C TRP A 113 -16.14 -13.83 27.81
N LYS A 114 -15.32 -14.70 28.39
CA LYS A 114 -14.09 -15.20 27.75
C LYS A 114 -14.39 -15.97 26.46
N ALA A 115 -15.37 -16.88 26.51
CA ALA A 115 -15.77 -17.67 25.35
C ALA A 115 -16.33 -16.78 24.21
N HIS A 116 -17.03 -15.71 24.56
CA HIS A 116 -17.50 -14.72 23.60
C HIS A 116 -16.34 -13.92 22.99
N GLY A 117 -15.35 -13.51 23.80
CA GLY A 117 -14.13 -12.86 23.34
C GLY A 117 -13.35 -13.74 22.35
N GLU A 118 -13.08 -15.00 22.70
CA GLU A 118 -12.42 -15.96 21.81
C GLU A 118 -13.20 -16.24 20.52
N HIS A 119 -14.52 -16.12 20.55
CA HIS A 119 -15.34 -16.23 19.35
C HIS A 119 -15.17 -15.00 18.46
N LEU A 120 -15.26 -13.80 19.04
CA LEU A 120 -15.09 -12.54 18.34
C LEU A 120 -13.70 -12.42 17.71
N ASP A 121 -12.65 -12.80 18.44
CA ASP A 121 -11.27 -12.81 17.93
C ASP A 121 -11.14 -13.67 16.67
N ARG A 122 -11.74 -14.88 16.68
CA ARG A 122 -11.75 -15.75 15.50
C ARG A 122 -12.53 -15.16 14.32
N GLU A 123 -13.58 -14.38 14.58
CA GLU A 123 -14.32 -13.68 13.52
C GLU A 123 -13.49 -12.53 12.94
N VAL A 124 -12.82 -11.75 13.79
CA VAL A 124 -11.90 -10.68 13.37
C VAL A 124 -10.74 -11.23 12.56
N ASP A 125 -10.12 -12.33 13.00
CA ASP A 125 -9.06 -13.01 12.25
C ASP A 125 -9.52 -13.43 10.86
N ARG A 126 -10.70 -14.07 10.77
CA ARG A 126 -11.27 -14.51 9.50
C ARG A 126 -11.57 -13.32 8.59
N ALA A 127 -12.16 -12.25 9.11
CA ALA A 127 -12.47 -11.04 8.35
C ALA A 127 -11.21 -10.33 7.86
N THR A 128 -10.15 -10.31 8.66
CA THR A 128 -8.87 -9.71 8.30
C THR A 128 -8.17 -10.54 7.22
N GLN A 129 -8.17 -11.87 7.34
CA GLN A 129 -7.65 -12.76 6.30
C GLN A 129 -8.41 -12.60 4.97
N ALA A 130 -9.74 -12.47 5.02
CA ALA A 130 -10.54 -12.21 3.82
C ALA A 130 -10.17 -10.86 3.19
N SER A 131 -10.01 -9.80 3.99
CA SER A 131 -9.58 -8.48 3.51
C SER A 131 -8.18 -8.51 2.86
N ILE A 132 -7.26 -9.30 3.42
CA ILE A 132 -5.92 -9.49 2.82
C ILE A 132 -6.04 -10.19 1.47
N ALA A 133 -6.83 -11.26 1.37
CA ALA A 133 -7.03 -12.00 0.12
C ALA A 133 -7.69 -11.13 -0.96
N GLU A 134 -8.68 -10.32 -0.59
CA GLU A 134 -9.31 -9.34 -1.50
C GLU A 134 -8.29 -8.31 -2.00
N ALA A 135 -7.50 -7.72 -1.09
CA ALA A 135 -6.46 -6.77 -1.46
C ALA A 135 -5.37 -7.40 -2.35
N GLU A 136 -5.02 -8.67 -2.13
CA GLU A 136 -4.09 -9.40 -3.00
C GLU A 136 -4.66 -9.59 -4.40
N GLU A 137 -5.96 -9.88 -4.51
CA GLU A 137 -6.64 -10.01 -5.81
C GLU A 137 -6.68 -8.66 -6.54
N GLU A 138 -7.03 -7.58 -5.86
CA GLU A 138 -7.00 -6.21 -6.39
C GLU A 138 -5.60 -5.83 -6.87
N ALA A 139 -4.57 -6.05 -6.05
CA ALA A 139 -3.18 -5.80 -6.42
C ALA A 139 -2.75 -6.63 -7.64
N ALA A 140 -3.18 -7.90 -7.72
CA ALA A 140 -2.90 -8.76 -8.85
C ALA A 140 -3.57 -8.27 -10.15
N GLN A 141 -4.73 -7.62 -10.08
CA GLN A 141 -5.39 -7.05 -11.27
C GLN A 141 -4.51 -5.99 -11.94
N TRP A 142 -3.83 -5.14 -11.17
CA TRP A 142 -2.92 -4.14 -11.71
C TRP A 142 -1.72 -4.75 -12.46
N LEU A 143 -1.30 -5.95 -12.09
CA LEU A 143 -0.19 -6.67 -12.72
C LEU A 143 -0.58 -7.44 -13.99
N LYS A 144 -1.88 -7.63 -14.26
CA LYS A 144 -2.37 -8.38 -15.44
C LYS A 144 -2.09 -7.66 -16.76
N GLN A 145 -2.09 -6.33 -16.77
CA GLN A 145 -1.82 -5.55 -17.97
C GLN A 145 -0.35 -5.65 -18.34
N GLU A 146 -0.01 -5.95 -19.60
CA GLU A 146 1.39 -6.04 -20.04
C GLU A 146 2.15 -4.72 -19.85
N ARG A 147 3.47 -4.82 -19.59
CA ARG A 147 4.36 -3.66 -19.59
C ARG A 147 4.33 -3.00 -20.96
N GLN A 148 4.19 -1.68 -20.99
CA GLN A 148 4.12 -0.94 -22.25
C GLN A 148 5.54 -0.77 -22.83
N PRO A 149 5.82 -1.26 -24.07
CA PRO A 149 7.16 -1.13 -24.66
C PRO A 149 7.67 0.31 -24.72
N LEU A 150 6.78 1.27 -25.02
CA LEU A 150 7.09 2.70 -25.04
C LEU A 150 7.64 3.20 -23.69
N LEU A 151 7.03 2.77 -22.57
CA LEU A 151 7.46 3.17 -21.23
C LEU A 151 8.79 2.51 -20.86
N MET A 152 9.02 1.27 -21.30
CA MET A 152 10.29 0.57 -21.09
C MET A 152 11.44 1.26 -21.83
N ASP A 153 11.22 1.64 -23.09
CA ASP A 153 12.21 2.36 -23.89
C ASP A 153 12.46 3.77 -23.32
N HIS A 154 11.40 4.45 -22.89
CA HIS A 154 11.50 5.73 -22.19
C HIS A 154 12.34 5.61 -20.92
N TRP A 155 12.05 4.65 -20.05
CA TRP A 155 12.78 4.42 -18.80
C TRP A 155 14.28 4.25 -19.05
N ARG A 156 14.65 3.46 -20.06
CA ARG A 156 16.05 3.30 -20.47
C ARG A 156 16.66 4.62 -20.97
N SER A 157 15.91 5.40 -21.74
CA SER A 157 16.38 6.67 -22.30
C SER A 157 16.67 7.73 -21.25
N VAL A 158 15.95 7.71 -20.12
CA VAL A 158 16.16 8.63 -18.99
C VAL A 158 17.21 8.13 -17.98
N GLY A 159 17.90 7.02 -18.29
CA GLY A 159 18.99 6.48 -17.48
C GLY A 159 18.59 5.35 -16.52
N GLY A 160 17.36 4.85 -16.63
CA GLY A 160 16.88 3.68 -15.89
C GLY A 160 17.41 2.35 -16.43
N TRP A 161 17.46 1.35 -15.56
CA TRP A 161 17.77 -0.04 -15.92
C TRP A 161 16.59 -0.96 -15.56
N ILE A 162 16.39 -2.04 -16.33
CA ILE A 162 15.31 -3.04 -16.16
C ILE A 162 15.95 -4.41 -16.05
#